data_AF-A0A3B8YBN0-F1
#
_entry.id   AF-A0A3B8YBN0-F1
#
_cell.length_a   1.000
_cell.length_b   1.000
_cell.length_c   1.000
_cell.angle_alpha   90.00
_cell.angle_beta   90.00
_cell.angle_gamma   90.00
#
_symmetry.space_group_name_H-M   'P 1'
#
loop_
_entity.id
_entity.type
_entity.pdbx_description
1 polymer ?
#
loop_
_entity_poly.entity_id
_entity_poly.type
_entity_poly.pdbx_seq_one_letter_code
_entity_poly.pdbx_strand_id
1 'polypeptide(L)' 'MFLQAGRAAGFEFEVRSHLLRHSCGYYLANKRYDTRLIQDYLGHTNIQNTVRDTRLSANRLEGLWD' A
#
# COMPACT_ATOMS: atom_id res chain seq x y z
N MET A 1 -13.81 14.70 7.42
CA MET A 1 -13.28 13.75 8.44
C MET A 1 -11.79 13.46 8.24
N PHE A 2 -11.35 12.79 7.17
CA PHE A 2 -9.93 12.41 7.00
C PHE A 2 -8.94 13.58 6.93
N LEU A 3 -9.27 14.67 6.26
CA LEU A 3 -8.43 15.87 6.22
C LEU A 3 -8.24 16.49 7.62
N GLN A 4 -9.29 16.49 8.45
CA GLN A 4 -9.23 17.04 9.80
C GLN A 4 -8.41 16.14 10.73
N ALA A 5 -8.58 14.82 10.61
CA ALA A 5 -7.75 13.84 11.31
C ALA A 5 -6.28 13.95 10.90
N GLY A 6 -6.00 14.15 9.60
CA GLY A 6 -4.64 14.35 9.09
C GLY A 6 -3.97 15.61 9.65
N ARG A 7 -4.70 16.72 9.70
CA ARG A 7 -4.22 17.97 10.34
C ARG A 7 -3.99 17.81 11.84
N ALA A 8 -4.91 17.13 12.55
CA ALA A 8 -4.76 16.87 13.98
C ALA A 8 -3.56 15.94 14.27
N ALA A 9 -3.23 15.03 13.35
CA ALA A 9 -2.05 14.18 13.42
C ALA A 9 -0.74 14.88 13.00
N GLY A 10 -0.78 16.15 12.60
CA GLY A 10 0.40 16.93 12.22
C GLY A 10 0.97 16.62 10.84
N PHE A 11 0.21 15.98 9.94
CA PHE A 11 0.68 15.77 8.58
C PHE A 11 0.68 17.09 7.79
N GLU A 12 1.80 17.37 7.12
CA GLU A 12 1.97 18.55 6.25
C GLU A 12 1.25 18.42 4.90
N PHE A 13 0.70 17.24 4.61
CA PHE A 13 -0.04 16.94 3.38
C PHE A 13 -1.49 16.58 3.64
N GLU A 14 -2.33 16.74 2.62
CA GLU A 14 -3.74 16.41 2.69
C GLU A 14 -3.99 14.90 2.76
N VAL A 15 -4.41 14.42 3.93
CA VAL A 15 -4.81 13.01 4.11
C VAL A 15 -6.18 12.76 3.47
N ARG A 16 -6.16 12.05 2.35
CA ARG A 16 -7.35 11.57 1.63
C ARG A 16 -7.55 10.07 1.89
N SER A 17 -8.79 9.58 1.78
CA SER A 17 -9.12 8.18 2.05
C SER A 17 -8.29 7.18 1.23
N HIS A 18 -7.91 7.54 -0.01
CA HIS A 18 -7.05 6.69 -0.86
C HIS A 18 -5.61 6.59 -0.35
N LEU A 19 -5.07 7.60 0.36
CA LEU A 19 -3.73 7.53 0.95
C LEU A 19 -3.65 6.43 2.02
N LEU A 20 -4.71 6.27 2.81
CA LEU A 20 -4.79 5.19 3.79
C LEU A 20 -4.77 3.82 3.10
N ARG A 21 -5.54 3.65 2.03
CA ARG A 21 -5.56 2.43 1.23
C ARG A 21 -4.18 2.10 0.65
N HIS A 22 -3.49 3.09 0.06
CA HIS A 22 -2.14 2.92 -0.45
C HIS A 22 -1.15 2.57 0.66
N SER A 23 -1.19 3.27 1.79
CA SER A 23 -0.28 3.00 2.92
C SER A 23 -0.42 1.58 3.45
N CYS A 24 -1.64 1.04 3.50
CA CYS A 24 -1.89 -0.34 3.89
C CYS A 24 -1.35 -1.34 2.85
N GLY A 25 -1.57 -1.07 1.56
CA GLY A 25 -0.98 -1.85 0.46
C GLY A 25 0.55 -1.90 0.52
N TYR A 26 1.20 -0.76 0.77
CA TYR A 26 2.64 -0.66 0.97
C TYR A 26 3.12 -1.45 2.19
N TYR A 27 2.42 -1.33 3.33
CA TYR A 27 2.77 -2.06 4.55
C TYR A 27 2.75 -3.59 4.33
N LEU A 28 1.68 -4.12 3.73
CA LEU A 28 1.58 -5.54 3.43
C LEU A 28 2.64 -5.98 2.40
N ALA A 29 2.91 -5.12 1.42
CA ALA A 29 3.93 -5.41 0.43
C ALA A 29 5.35 -5.49 1.04
N ASN A 30 5.67 -4.61 2.00
CA ASN A 30 6.94 -4.61 2.73
C ASN A 30 7.09 -5.83 3.65
N LYS A 31 5.98 -6.36 4.18
CA LYS A 31 5.94 -7.62 4.93
C LYS A 31 6.05 -8.86 4.03
N ARG A 32 6.30 -8.69 2.74
CA ARG A 32 6.42 -9.76 1.73
C ARG A 32 5.16 -10.64 1.61
N TYR A 33 3.98 -10.11 1.95
CA TYR A 33 2.73 -10.80 1.64
C TYR A 33 2.54 -10.92 0.13
N ASP A 34 1.87 -12.00 -0.26
CA ASP A 34 1.54 -12.29 -1.65
C ASP A 34 0.69 -11.18 -2.28
N THR A 35 0.98 -10.86 -3.54
CA THR A 35 0.33 -9.74 -4.24
C THR A 35 -1.15 -10.00 -4.50
N ARG A 36 -1.59 -11.26 -4.69
CA ARG A 36 -3.02 -11.59 -4.75
C ARG A 36 -3.68 -11.48 -3.39
N LEU A 37 -3.02 -11.88 -2.31
CA LEU A 37 -3.55 -11.67 -0.96
C LEU A 37 -3.77 -10.17 -0.67
N ILE A 38 -2.84 -9.31 -1.07
CA ILE A 38 -2.98 -7.86 -0.96
C ILE A 38 -4.12 -7.35 -1.86
N GLN A 39 -4.25 -7.90 -3.07
CA GLN A 39 -5.33 -7.55 -3.98
C GLN A 39 -6.72 -7.87 -3.38
N ASP A 40 -6.87 -9.06 -2.80
CA ASP A 40 -8.11 -9.50 -2.17
C ASP A 40 -8.43 -8.64 -0.94
N TYR A 41 -7.42 -8.35 -0.11
CA TYR A 41 -7.56 -7.46 1.05
C TYR A 41 -7.99 -6.04 0.65
N LEU A 42 -7.43 -5.50 -0.44
CA LEU A 42 -7.79 -4.19 -0.96
C LEU A 42 -9.07 -4.21 -1.81
N GLY A 43 -9.66 -5.37 -2.09
CA GLY A 43 -10.86 -5.52 -2.92
C GLY A 43 -10.66 -5.07 -4.37
N HIS A 44 -9.45 -5.17 -4.91
CA HIS A 44 -9.14 -4.72 -6.26
C HIS A 44 -9.58 -5.75 -7.30
N THR A 45 -10.60 -5.42 -8.09
CA THR A 45 -11.06 -6.27 -9.21
C THR A 45 -10.01 -6.36 -10.33
N ASN A 46 -9.22 -5.30 -10.53
CA ASN A 46 -8.12 -5.28 -11.49
C ASN A 46 -6.76 -5.33 -10.77
N ILE A 47 -6.00 -6.39 -11.02
CA ILE A 47 -4.69 -6.64 -10.42
C ILE A 47 -3.67 -5.51 -10.71
N GLN A 48 -3.82 -4.79 -11.83
CA GLN A 48 -2.93 -3.68 -12.18
C GLN A 48 -2.96 -2.53 -11.14
N ASN A 49 -4.10 -2.33 -10.47
CA ASN A 49 -4.21 -1.31 -9.41
C ASN A 49 -3.38 -1.69 -8.20
N THR A 50 -3.41 -2.97 -7.80
CA THR A 50 -2.56 -3.49 -6.73
C THR A 50 -1.09 -3.41 -7.12
N VAL A 51 -0.72 -3.81 -8.34
CA VAL A 51 0.67 -3.72 -8.81
C VAL A 51 1.21 -2.29 -8.78
N ARG A 52 0.38 -1.29 -9.12
CA ARG A 52 0.76 0.12 -9.04
C ARG A 52 0.97 0.58 -7.60
N ASP A 53 0.09 0.15 -6.71
CA ASP A 53 0.07 0.55 -5.30
C ASP A 53 1.05 -0.25 -4.43
N THR A 54 1.52 -1.40 -4.93
CA THR A 54 2.57 -2.22 -4.32
C THR A 54 3.87 -2.15 -5.11
N ARG A 55 4.08 -1.10 -5.94
CA ARG A 55 5.29 -0.97 -6.77
C ARG A 55 6.52 -1.23 -5.91
N LEU A 56 7.17 -2.34 -6.21
CA LEU A 56 8.07 -3.06 -5.33
C LEU A 56 9.34 -2.25 -5.07
N SER A 57 9.75 -2.18 -3.80
CA SER A 57 11.16 -1.98 -3.46
C SER A 57 11.95 -3.17 -4.00
N ALA A 58 13.09 -2.93 -4.67
CA ALA A 58 13.97 -3.96 -5.21
C ALA A 58 14.34 -5.05 -4.18
N ASN A 59 14.26 -4.72 -2.88
CA ASN A 59 14.49 -5.58 -1.73
C ASN A 59 13.60 -6.84 -1.66
N ARG A 60 12.55 -6.99 -2.49
CA ARG A 60 11.77 -8.24 -2.57
C ARG A 60 12.46 -9.32 -3.42
N LEU A 61 13.36 -8.92 -4.33
CA LEU A 61 14.12 -9.85 -5.18
C LEU A 61 15.41 -10.36 -4.49
N GLU A 62 15.80 -9.75 -3.36
CA GLU A 62 16.88 -10.25 -2.52
C GLU A 62 16.55 -11.64 -1.96
N GLY A 63 17.40 -12.62 -2.26
CA GLY A 63 17.24 -14.01 -1.82
C GLY A 63 16.29 -14.87 -2.66
N LEU A 64 15.89 -14.43 -3.86
CA LEU A 64 15.02 -15.24 -4.73
C LEU A 64 15.74 -16.47 -5.33
N TRP A 65 17.07 -16.40 -5.42
CA TRP A 65 17.91 -17.43 -6.04
C TRP A 65 19.01 -17.95 -5.10
N ASP A 66 18.96 -17.56 -3.82
CA ASP A 66 19.80 -18.15 -2.76
C ASP A 66 19.14 -19.42 -2.22
#